data_AF-A0A3D2XBA3-F1
#
_entry.id   AF-A0A3D2XBA3-F1
#
_cell.length_a   1.000
_cell.length_b   1.000
_cell.length_c   1.000
_cell.angle_alpha   90.00
_cell.angle_beta   90.00
_cell.angle_gamma   90.00
#
_symmetry.space_group_name_H-M   'P 1'
#
loop_
_entity.id
_entity.type
_entity.pdbx_description
1 polymer ?
#
loop_
_entity_poly.entity_id
_entity_poly.type
_entity_poly.pdbx_seq_one_letter_code
_entity_poly.pdbx_strand_id
1 'polypeptide(L)'
;HASFSYDEVLNKTFKLVLNTDYYVYNKETGIWKDMRDDQSFMKKLVNDSLDLKIVGILRPNPEASAASIHGEVGYTSSLTEYIINKINNSDITKAQLADKETNVFTNMPFDMNGYMKNITMKEINDFVKTLSEEEQQQFKMLSSTMTEEEIISIFGEQIRTAGGKEATYEDNIAQLGIVNLDQPSTINLYPINFEAKDAIAKIIEDYNTTQKDAGHEEMTINYTDFVGLMMSSITTIIDMISYVLIGFVAISLVVSSIMIGIITYISVLERTKEIGILRSIGASKRNISSIFNAETLIIGFTSGMLGIIISLLLLIPINAIIASLSGISKIAVLPWGYAIVLVVISMILTLIAGLIPSKKAAKKDPVTALRTE
;
A
#
# COMPACT_ATOMS: atom_id res chain seq x y z
N HIS A 1 22.94 -3.32 -26.92
CA HIS A 1 21.52 -3.10 -26.56
C HIS A 1 20.69 -3.14 -27.83
N ALA A 2 19.78 -4.10 -27.96
CA ALA A 2 18.83 -4.11 -29.08
C ALA A 2 17.77 -3.03 -28.81
N SER A 3 17.69 -2.04 -29.69
CA SER A 3 16.63 -1.03 -29.70
C SER A 3 15.56 -1.53 -30.67
N PHE A 4 14.34 -1.76 -30.18
CA PHE A 4 13.21 -2.10 -31.04
C PHE A 4 12.36 -0.85 -31.27
N SER A 5 11.88 -0.65 -32.49
CA SER A 5 10.81 0.30 -32.79
C SER A 5 9.44 -0.26 -32.37
N TYR A 6 8.46 0.62 -32.17
CA TYR A 6 7.10 0.18 -31.81
C TYR A 6 6.48 -0.70 -32.90
N ASP A 7 6.71 -0.38 -34.17
CA ASP A 7 6.20 -1.18 -35.29
C ASP A 7 6.84 -2.57 -35.33
N GLU A 8 8.14 -2.68 -35.01
CA GLU A 8 8.80 -3.98 -34.89
C GLU A 8 8.25 -4.82 -33.74
N VAL A 9 7.81 -4.19 -32.64
CA VAL A 9 7.17 -4.90 -31.53
C VAL A 9 5.77 -5.34 -31.93
N LEU A 10 4.94 -4.44 -32.49
CA LEU A 10 3.56 -4.74 -32.89
C LEU A 10 3.47 -5.84 -33.97
N ASN A 11 4.48 -5.94 -34.84
CA ASN A 11 4.53 -6.97 -35.88
C ASN A 11 5.03 -8.34 -35.39
N LYS A 12 5.42 -8.48 -34.11
CA LYS A 12 5.81 -9.80 -33.56
C LYS A 12 4.58 -10.67 -33.31
N THR A 13 4.74 -11.94 -33.62
CA THR A 13 3.75 -12.99 -33.35
C THR A 13 4.34 -14.02 -32.40
N PHE A 14 3.51 -14.58 -31.53
CA PHE A 14 3.88 -15.62 -30.57
C PHE A 14 2.95 -16.82 -30.71
N LYS A 15 3.41 -17.99 -30.28
CA LYS A 15 2.56 -19.20 -30.22
C LYS A 15 2.11 -19.42 -28.79
N LEU A 16 0.82 -19.69 -28.60
CA LEU A 16 0.24 -20.05 -27.30
C LEU A 16 0.27 -21.56 -27.11
N VAL A 17 1.11 -22.04 -26.19
CA VAL A 17 1.12 -23.42 -25.72
C VAL A 17 0.58 -23.43 -24.29
N LEU A 18 -0.46 -24.22 -24.02
CA LEU A 18 -1.02 -24.33 -22.68
C LEU A 18 -0.29 -25.41 -21.87
N ASN A 19 -0.31 -25.28 -20.54
CA ASN A 19 0.28 -26.25 -19.63
C ASN A 19 -0.26 -27.66 -19.85
N THR A 20 -1.53 -27.79 -20.22
CA THR A 20 -2.21 -29.06 -20.42
C THR A 20 -1.94 -29.70 -21.78
N ASP A 21 -1.48 -28.93 -22.78
CA ASP A 21 -1.34 -29.40 -24.16
C ASP A 21 -0.17 -30.36 -24.38
N TYR A 22 0.83 -30.32 -23.50
CA TYR A 22 2.01 -31.19 -23.61
C TYR A 22 1.93 -32.46 -22.76
N TYR A 23 0.75 -32.77 -22.22
CA TYR A 23 0.49 -34.04 -21.53
C TYR A 23 -0.31 -34.99 -22.40
N VAL A 24 0.15 -36.24 -22.48
CA VAL A 24 -0.52 -37.29 -23.26
C VAL A 24 -0.86 -38.45 -22.35
N TYR A 25 -2.14 -38.86 -22.36
CA TYR A 25 -2.60 -40.02 -21.59
C TYR A 25 -2.06 -41.32 -22.16
N ASN A 26 -1.37 -42.10 -21.33
CA ASN A 26 -0.96 -43.45 -21.66
C ASN A 26 -1.98 -44.46 -21.11
N LYS A 27 -2.69 -45.15 -22.01
CA LYS A 27 -3.72 -46.14 -21.65
C LYS A 27 -3.16 -47.41 -20.99
N GLU A 28 -1.90 -47.75 -21.23
CA GLU A 28 -1.27 -48.96 -20.69
C GLU A 28 -0.88 -48.77 -19.22
N THR A 29 -0.36 -47.58 -18.89
CA THR A 29 0.09 -47.26 -17.52
C THR A 29 -0.94 -46.48 -16.71
N GLY A 30 -1.96 -45.90 -17.36
CA GLY A 30 -2.98 -45.08 -16.70
C GLY A 30 -2.50 -43.69 -16.29
N ILE A 31 -1.30 -43.27 -16.70
CA ILE A 31 -0.69 -41.99 -16.31
C ILE A 31 -0.70 -40.99 -17.46
N TRP A 32 -0.65 -39.70 -17.11
CA TRP A 32 -0.38 -38.63 -18.05
C TRP A 32 1.11 -38.37 -18.17
N LYS A 33 1.67 -38.62 -19.36
CA LYS A 33 3.09 -38.44 -19.63
C LYS A 33 3.37 -37.03 -20.11
N ASP A 34 4.40 -36.41 -19.53
CA ASP A 34 4.96 -35.15 -20.00
C ASP A 34 5.77 -35.34 -21.29
N MET A 35 5.42 -34.60 -22.34
CA MET A 35 6.05 -34.71 -23.66
C MET A 35 7.00 -33.56 -23.98
N ARG A 36 7.35 -32.69 -23.01
CA ARG A 36 8.22 -31.53 -23.25
C ARG A 36 9.62 -31.90 -23.74
N ASP A 37 10.14 -33.05 -23.34
CA ASP A 37 11.45 -33.55 -23.79
C ASP A 37 11.41 -34.16 -25.20
N ASP A 38 10.22 -34.46 -25.74
CA ASP A 38 10.06 -34.92 -27.11
C ASP A 38 10.02 -33.72 -28.07
N GLN A 39 11.16 -33.45 -28.70
CA GLN A 39 11.32 -32.34 -29.64
C GLN A 39 10.38 -32.43 -30.86
N SER A 40 10.05 -33.65 -31.30
CA SER A 40 9.18 -33.83 -32.48
C SER A 40 7.74 -33.51 -32.13
N PHE A 41 7.31 -33.98 -30.96
CA PHE A 41 6.01 -33.63 -30.40
C PHE A 41 5.89 -32.13 -30.16
N MET A 42 6.85 -31.51 -29.48
CA MET A 42 6.80 -30.09 -29.15
C MET A 42 6.83 -29.19 -30.39
N LYS A 43 7.61 -29.53 -31.42
CA LYS A 43 7.59 -28.77 -32.70
C LYS A 43 6.21 -28.83 -33.36
N LYS A 44 5.58 -30.01 -33.37
CA LYS A 44 4.23 -30.17 -33.93
C LYS A 44 3.22 -29.35 -33.13
N LEU A 45 3.25 -29.49 -31.80
CA LEU A 45 2.37 -28.75 -30.90
C LEU A 45 2.47 -27.24 -31.13
N VAL A 46 3.68 -26.67 -31.13
CA VAL A 46 3.90 -25.23 -31.34
C VAL A 46 3.42 -24.77 -32.72
N ASN A 47 3.56 -25.57 -33.76
CA ASN A 47 3.08 -25.21 -35.10
C ASN A 47 1.55 -25.17 -35.16
N ASP A 48 0.89 -26.10 -34.49
CA ASP A 48 -0.58 -26.24 -34.44
C ASP A 48 -1.23 -25.27 -33.42
N SER A 49 -0.42 -24.67 -32.53
CA SER A 49 -0.85 -23.69 -31.52
C SER A 49 -1.38 -22.38 -32.10
N LEU A 50 -2.26 -21.74 -31.33
CA LEU A 50 -2.87 -20.45 -31.64
C LEU A 50 -1.80 -19.34 -31.77
N ASP A 51 -1.90 -18.55 -32.83
CA ASP A 51 -1.06 -17.37 -33.03
C ASP A 51 -1.58 -16.17 -32.20
N LEU A 52 -0.71 -15.62 -31.36
CA LEU A 52 -0.92 -14.40 -30.62
C LEU A 52 -0.22 -13.23 -31.32
N LYS A 53 -0.87 -12.07 -31.30
CA LYS A 53 -0.32 -10.81 -31.81
C LYS A 53 -0.33 -9.77 -30.70
N ILE A 54 0.67 -8.90 -30.71
CA ILE A 54 0.68 -7.72 -29.85
C ILE A 54 -0.29 -6.69 -30.45
N VAL A 55 -1.34 -6.35 -29.70
CA VAL A 55 -2.42 -5.46 -30.17
C VAL A 55 -2.29 -4.01 -29.69
N GLY A 56 -1.38 -3.74 -28.76
CA GLY A 56 -1.19 -2.40 -28.22
C GLY A 56 0.01 -2.28 -27.29
N ILE A 57 0.39 -1.04 -27.02
CA ILE A 57 1.47 -0.69 -26.10
C ILE A 57 0.89 0.29 -25.08
N LEU A 58 0.87 -0.11 -23.82
CA LEU A 58 0.47 0.76 -22.72
C LEU A 58 1.64 1.68 -22.36
N ARG A 59 1.34 2.97 -22.21
CA ARG A 59 2.32 3.97 -21.77
C ARG A 59 1.78 4.74 -20.56
N PRO A 60 2.66 5.13 -19.63
CA PRO A 60 2.30 6.12 -18.63
C PRO A 60 1.79 7.39 -19.30
N ASN A 61 0.76 7.99 -18.71
CA ASN A 61 0.35 9.34 -19.08
C ASN A 61 1.56 10.29 -18.92
N PRO A 62 1.92 11.10 -19.93
CA PRO A 62 3.02 12.06 -19.82
C PRO A 62 2.89 13.03 -18.64
N GLU A 63 1.66 13.28 -18.17
CA GLU A 63 1.37 14.15 -17.03
C GLU A 63 1.37 13.40 -15.68
N ALA A 64 1.60 12.08 -15.68
CA ALA A 64 1.65 11.30 -14.45
C ALA A 64 2.94 11.63 -13.67
N SER A 65 2.78 12.12 -12.45
CA SER A 65 3.87 12.44 -11.52
C SER A 65 4.58 11.19 -10.96
N ALA A 66 3.90 10.03 -11.00
CA ALA A 66 4.47 8.72 -10.68
C ALA A 66 3.85 7.67 -11.59
N ALA A 67 4.68 6.92 -12.30
CA ALA A 67 4.26 5.78 -13.12
C ALA A 67 4.67 4.48 -12.44
N SER A 68 3.70 3.61 -12.14
CA SER A 68 3.94 2.28 -11.55
C SER A 68 3.96 1.16 -12.61
N ILE A 69 4.12 1.52 -13.89
CA ILE A 69 4.17 0.52 -14.97
C ILE A 69 5.61 0.02 -15.08
N HIS A 70 5.84 -1.19 -14.60
CA HIS A 70 7.04 -1.97 -14.89
C HIS A 70 6.83 -2.62 -16.27
N GLY A 71 7.90 -2.85 -17.03
CA GLY A 71 7.83 -3.34 -18.42
C GLY A 71 7.29 -4.77 -18.54
N GLU A 72 5.98 -4.93 -18.34
CA GLU A 72 5.28 -6.22 -18.33
C GLU A 72 4.45 -6.41 -19.61
N VAL A 73 4.21 -7.68 -19.94
CA VAL A 73 3.29 -8.06 -21.02
C VAL A 73 1.90 -8.24 -20.43
N GLY A 74 0.97 -7.37 -20.81
CA GLY A 74 -0.44 -7.50 -20.46
C GLY A 74 -1.19 -8.46 -21.40
N TYR A 75 -2.14 -9.21 -20.85
CA TYR A 75 -3.05 -10.06 -21.60
C TYR A 75 -4.47 -9.49 -21.55
N THR A 76 -5.23 -9.63 -22.64
CA THR A 76 -6.64 -9.20 -22.67
C THR A 76 -7.50 -10.14 -21.85
N SER A 77 -8.59 -9.65 -21.26
CA SER A 77 -9.50 -10.52 -20.49
C SER A 77 -10.06 -11.66 -21.34
N SER A 78 -10.33 -11.43 -22.63
CA SER A 78 -10.77 -12.48 -23.55
C SER A 78 -9.73 -13.59 -23.75
N LEU A 79 -8.43 -13.24 -23.83
CA LEU A 79 -7.36 -14.25 -23.92
C LEU A 79 -7.21 -15.01 -22.60
N THR A 80 -7.30 -14.30 -21.47
CA THR A 80 -7.27 -14.91 -20.13
C THR A 80 -8.42 -15.90 -19.94
N GLU A 81 -9.66 -15.51 -20.26
CA GLU A 81 -10.83 -16.39 -20.20
C GLU A 81 -10.71 -17.58 -21.16
N TYR A 82 -10.18 -17.37 -22.36
CA TYR A 82 -9.92 -18.45 -23.31
C TYR A 82 -8.94 -19.48 -22.74
N ILE A 83 -7.82 -19.02 -22.16
CA ILE A 83 -6.81 -19.88 -21.53
C ILE A 83 -7.41 -20.67 -20.36
N ILE A 84 -8.11 -19.98 -19.45
CA ILE A 84 -8.76 -20.61 -18.29
C ILE A 84 -9.74 -21.69 -18.75
N ASN A 85 -10.63 -21.36 -19.68
CA ASN A 85 -11.62 -22.31 -20.18
C ASN A 85 -10.97 -23.50 -20.88
N LYS A 86 -9.90 -23.30 -21.67
CA LYS A 86 -9.19 -24.39 -22.34
C LYS A 86 -8.49 -25.32 -21.35
N ILE A 87 -7.81 -24.77 -20.35
CA ILE A 87 -7.14 -25.55 -19.31
C ILE A 87 -8.18 -26.33 -18.50
N ASN A 88 -9.20 -25.64 -17.96
CA ASN A 88 -10.21 -26.26 -17.10
C ASN A 88 -11.03 -27.35 -17.81
N ASN A 89 -11.21 -27.24 -19.13
CA ASN A 89 -11.92 -28.25 -19.91
C ASN A 89 -11.02 -29.35 -20.49
N SER A 90 -9.71 -29.30 -20.27
CA SER A 90 -8.79 -30.34 -20.74
C SER A 90 -9.04 -31.67 -20.04
N ASP A 91 -8.73 -32.76 -20.73
CA ASP A 91 -8.99 -34.12 -20.23
C ASP A 91 -8.15 -34.43 -18.98
N ILE A 92 -6.89 -33.98 -18.93
CA ILE A 92 -6.02 -34.13 -17.76
C ILE A 92 -6.54 -33.35 -16.55
N THR A 93 -7.05 -32.13 -16.77
CA THR A 93 -7.66 -31.34 -15.70
C THR A 93 -8.92 -32.02 -15.18
N LYS A 94 -9.80 -32.50 -16.06
CA LYS A 94 -11.00 -33.23 -15.64
C LYS A 94 -10.65 -34.49 -14.86
N ALA A 95 -9.62 -35.23 -15.30
CA ALA A 95 -9.13 -36.41 -14.59
C ALA A 95 -8.64 -36.06 -13.19
N GLN A 96 -7.82 -35.01 -13.04
CA GLN A 96 -7.31 -34.60 -11.73
C GLN A 96 -8.40 -33.99 -10.83
N LEU A 97 -9.37 -33.28 -11.38
CA LEU A 97 -10.47 -32.72 -10.59
C LEU A 97 -11.47 -33.79 -10.12
N ALA A 98 -11.62 -34.88 -10.88
CA ALA A 98 -12.50 -35.99 -10.53
C ALA A 98 -11.95 -36.85 -9.38
N ASP A 99 -10.62 -36.95 -9.26
CA ASP A 99 -9.94 -37.68 -8.18
C ASP A 99 -8.92 -36.78 -7.47
N LYS A 100 -9.26 -36.35 -6.25
CA LYS A 100 -8.42 -35.46 -5.44
C LYS A 100 -7.34 -36.21 -4.65
N GLU A 101 -7.48 -37.53 -4.54
CA GLU A 101 -6.59 -38.36 -3.73
C GLU A 101 -5.46 -38.95 -4.58
N THR A 102 -5.69 -39.15 -5.88
CA THR A 102 -4.71 -39.74 -6.80
C THR A 102 -4.01 -38.70 -7.68
N ASN A 103 -2.70 -38.82 -7.80
CA ASN A 103 -1.88 -38.04 -8.71
C ASN A 103 -1.98 -38.59 -10.14
N VAL A 104 -2.48 -37.78 -11.09
CA VAL A 104 -2.66 -38.18 -12.50
C VAL A 104 -1.36 -38.45 -13.27
N PHE A 105 -0.21 -37.98 -12.76
CA PHE A 105 1.09 -38.18 -13.39
C PHE A 105 1.75 -39.51 -13.00
N THR A 106 1.39 -40.06 -11.85
CA THR A 106 2.00 -41.29 -11.30
C THR A 106 0.99 -42.41 -11.08
N ASN A 107 -0.32 -42.09 -11.08
CA ASN A 107 -1.40 -42.98 -10.70
C ASN A 107 -1.23 -43.56 -9.27
N MET A 108 -0.62 -42.75 -8.39
CA MET A 108 -0.41 -43.06 -6.97
C MET A 108 -1.15 -42.04 -6.09
N PRO A 109 -1.55 -42.40 -4.86
CA PRO A 109 -2.17 -41.45 -3.95
C PRO A 109 -1.20 -40.34 -3.51
N PHE A 110 -1.72 -39.15 -3.22
CA PHE A 110 -0.93 -38.04 -2.65
C PHE A 110 -0.53 -38.31 -1.19
N ASP A 111 -1.42 -38.91 -0.38
CA ASP A 111 -1.07 -39.37 0.97
C ASP A 111 -0.30 -40.69 0.92
N MET A 112 1.00 -40.58 0.63
CA MET A 112 1.90 -41.71 0.64
C MET A 112 2.05 -42.29 2.06
N ASN A 113 1.98 -41.50 3.12
CA ASN A 113 2.14 -42.00 4.49
C ASN A 113 0.96 -42.87 4.93
N GLY A 114 -0.27 -42.48 4.61
CA GLY A 114 -1.48 -43.27 4.83
C GLY A 114 -1.53 -44.52 3.94
N TYR A 115 -1.15 -44.39 2.67
CA TYR A 115 -1.04 -45.52 1.75
C TYR A 115 -0.08 -46.58 2.31
N MET A 116 1.11 -46.16 2.72
CA MET A 116 2.18 -47.02 3.26
C MET A 116 1.82 -47.74 4.55
N LYS A 117 1.02 -47.12 5.42
CA LYS A 117 0.52 -47.77 6.66
C LYS A 117 -0.44 -48.92 6.38
N ASN A 118 -1.09 -48.90 5.22
CA ASN A 118 -2.11 -49.87 4.83
C ASN A 118 -1.62 -50.90 3.80
N ILE A 119 -0.38 -50.78 3.30
CA ILE A 119 0.19 -51.78 2.38
C ILE A 119 0.28 -53.13 3.10
N THR A 120 -0.41 -54.11 2.53
CA THR A 120 -0.37 -55.49 3.00
C THR A 120 0.64 -56.32 2.22
N MET A 121 1.21 -57.34 2.86
CA MET A 121 2.07 -58.32 2.19
C MET A 121 1.36 -59.00 1.00
N LYS A 122 0.03 -59.03 1.01
CA LYS A 122 -0.79 -59.51 -0.10
C LYS A 122 -0.65 -58.62 -1.35
N GLU A 123 -0.73 -57.29 -1.18
CA GLU A 123 -0.61 -56.34 -2.29
C GLU A 123 0.80 -56.32 -2.88
N ILE A 124 1.82 -56.45 -2.03
CA ILE A 124 3.21 -56.60 -2.48
C ILE A 124 3.37 -57.90 -3.30
N ASN A 125 2.83 -59.02 -2.81
CA ASN A 125 2.89 -60.29 -3.53
C ASN A 125 2.10 -60.25 -4.86
N ASP A 126 0.99 -59.51 -4.91
CA ASP A 126 0.20 -59.34 -6.13
C ASP A 126 0.92 -58.43 -7.14
N PHE A 127 1.61 -57.38 -6.68
CA PHE A 127 2.51 -56.57 -7.52
C PHE A 127 3.67 -57.40 -8.07
N VAL A 128 4.33 -58.22 -7.24
CA VAL A 128 5.46 -59.05 -7.65
C VAL A 128 5.07 -60.06 -8.75
N LYS A 129 3.85 -60.60 -8.72
CA LYS A 129 3.35 -61.50 -9.80
C LYS A 129 3.24 -60.84 -11.16
N THR A 130 3.20 -59.50 -11.22
CA THR A 130 3.17 -58.73 -12.47
C THR A 130 4.55 -58.46 -13.05
N LEU A 131 5.62 -58.71 -12.27
CA LEU A 131 7.01 -58.54 -12.70
C LEU A 131 7.51 -59.74 -13.51
N SER A 132 8.67 -59.59 -14.17
CA SER A 132 9.30 -60.68 -14.93
C SER A 132 9.71 -61.86 -14.03
N GLU A 133 9.88 -63.06 -14.60
CA GLU A 133 10.27 -64.24 -13.82
C GLU A 133 11.60 -64.06 -13.05
N GLU A 134 12.54 -63.29 -13.60
CA GLU A 134 13.80 -62.95 -12.92
C GLU A 134 13.56 -62.04 -11.69
N GLU A 135 12.75 -61.00 -11.83
CA GLU A 135 12.41 -60.08 -10.73
C GLU A 135 11.61 -60.78 -9.63
N GLN A 136 10.72 -61.70 -10.00
CA GLN A 136 10.00 -62.56 -9.06
C GLN A 136 10.95 -63.45 -8.24
N GLN A 137 11.96 -64.03 -8.88
CA GLN A 137 12.97 -64.86 -8.19
C GLN A 137 13.87 -64.02 -7.27
N GLN A 138 14.24 -62.82 -7.69
CA GLN A 138 14.99 -61.87 -6.85
C GLN A 138 14.17 -61.46 -5.62
N PHE A 139 12.89 -61.14 -5.78
CA PHE A 139 12.00 -60.86 -4.64
C PHE A 139 11.86 -62.07 -3.71
N LYS A 140 11.74 -63.29 -4.25
CA LYS A 140 11.64 -64.52 -3.45
C LYS A 140 12.91 -64.80 -2.64
N MET A 141 14.09 -64.51 -3.19
CA MET A 141 15.35 -64.60 -2.44
C MET A 141 15.43 -63.53 -1.35
N LEU A 142 15.12 -62.27 -1.68
CA LEU A 142 15.17 -61.16 -0.74
C LEU A 142 14.17 -61.34 0.43
N SER A 143 12.94 -61.77 0.13
CA SER A 143 11.90 -62.03 1.13
C SER A 143 12.18 -63.23 2.04
N SER A 144 13.06 -64.15 1.64
CA SER A 144 13.46 -65.28 2.50
C SER A 144 14.46 -64.90 3.60
N THR A 145 15.10 -63.74 3.48
CA THR A 145 16.14 -63.25 4.41
C THR A 145 15.67 -62.10 5.30
N MET A 146 14.42 -61.66 5.17
CA MET A 146 13.89 -60.45 5.80
C MET A 146 12.54 -60.74 6.46
N THR A 147 12.18 -59.95 7.47
CA THR A 147 10.85 -60.00 8.09
C THR A 147 9.79 -59.32 7.21
N GLU A 148 8.51 -59.64 7.41
CA GLU A 148 7.41 -58.99 6.67
C GLU A 148 7.43 -57.46 6.84
N GLU A 149 7.75 -56.96 8.04
CA GLU A 149 7.86 -55.53 8.34
C GLU A 149 9.00 -54.86 7.57
N GLU A 150 10.15 -55.52 7.46
CA GLU A 150 11.29 -55.01 6.69
C GLU A 150 11.00 -55.02 5.17
N ILE A 151 10.27 -56.03 4.67
CA ILE A 151 9.86 -56.09 3.26
C ILE A 151 8.89 -54.96 2.94
N ILE A 152 7.88 -54.73 3.78
CA ILE A 152 6.91 -53.63 3.61
C ILE A 152 7.63 -52.28 3.64
N SER A 153 8.60 -52.10 4.56
CA SER A 153 9.40 -50.88 4.67
C SER A 153 10.24 -50.61 3.41
N ILE A 154 10.96 -51.62 2.90
CA ILE A 154 11.80 -51.45 1.69
C ILE A 154 10.96 -51.23 0.44
N PHE A 155 9.91 -52.03 0.24
CA PHE A 155 9.02 -51.85 -0.91
C PHE A 155 8.33 -50.50 -0.86
N GLY A 156 7.88 -50.13 0.32
CA GLY A 156 7.28 -48.84 0.52
C GLY A 156 8.23 -47.67 0.23
N GLU A 157 9.47 -47.75 0.67
CA GLU A 157 10.51 -46.75 0.36
C GLU A 157 10.84 -46.71 -1.14
N GLN A 158 10.82 -47.86 -1.83
CA GLN A 158 10.95 -47.93 -3.28
C GLN A 158 9.75 -47.30 -4.00
N ILE A 159 8.52 -47.50 -3.54
CA ILE A 159 7.33 -46.85 -4.10
C ILE A 159 7.39 -45.34 -3.84
N ARG A 160 7.81 -44.91 -2.63
CA ARG A 160 8.01 -43.50 -2.29
C ARG A 160 9.05 -42.83 -3.19
N THR A 161 10.14 -43.52 -3.48
CA THR A 161 11.20 -43.00 -4.36
C THR A 161 10.82 -43.06 -5.85
N ALA A 162 10.06 -44.09 -6.27
CA ALA A 162 9.56 -44.23 -7.64
C ALA A 162 8.37 -43.30 -7.96
N GLY A 163 7.56 -42.96 -6.95
CA GLY A 163 6.48 -41.96 -7.03
C GLY A 163 6.96 -40.53 -7.23
N GLY A 164 8.28 -40.30 -7.24
CA GLY A 164 8.88 -39.01 -7.48
C GLY A 164 8.86 -38.10 -6.24
N LYS A 165 9.08 -36.80 -6.46
CA LYS A 165 8.96 -35.78 -5.40
C LYS A 165 7.54 -35.86 -4.82
N GLU A 166 7.39 -35.80 -3.50
CA GLU A 166 6.09 -35.66 -2.82
C GLU A 166 5.38 -34.41 -3.37
N ALA A 167 4.57 -34.60 -4.40
CA ALA A 167 3.71 -33.59 -4.97
C ALA A 167 2.38 -33.66 -4.24
N THR A 168 1.74 -32.52 -4.05
CA THR A 168 0.39 -32.42 -3.48
C THR A 168 -0.65 -32.26 -4.58
N TYR A 169 -1.92 -32.39 -4.22
CA TYR A 169 -3.02 -32.07 -5.13
C TYR A 169 -2.90 -30.62 -5.63
N GLU A 170 -2.60 -29.69 -4.73
CA GLU A 170 -2.41 -28.27 -5.01
C GLU A 170 -1.22 -28.02 -5.95
N ASP A 171 -0.13 -28.78 -5.82
CA ASP A 171 0.99 -28.72 -6.77
C ASP A 171 0.54 -29.12 -8.18
N ASN A 172 -0.29 -30.15 -8.31
CA ASN A 172 -0.84 -30.57 -9.59
C ASN A 172 -1.80 -29.52 -10.17
N ILE A 173 -2.66 -28.93 -9.35
CA ILE A 173 -3.53 -27.80 -9.75
C ILE A 173 -2.69 -26.64 -10.29
N ALA A 174 -1.63 -26.25 -9.57
CA ALA A 174 -0.74 -25.18 -9.97
C ALA A 174 0.06 -25.52 -11.24
N GLN A 175 0.59 -26.74 -11.34
CA GLN A 175 1.37 -27.22 -12.49
C GLN A 175 0.54 -27.26 -13.78
N LEU A 176 -0.70 -27.73 -13.68
CA LEU A 176 -1.65 -27.75 -14.81
C LEU A 176 -2.19 -26.35 -15.14
N GLY A 177 -1.98 -25.36 -14.28
CA GLY A 177 -2.50 -24.00 -14.45
C GLY A 177 -4.01 -23.92 -14.28
N ILE A 178 -4.60 -24.81 -13.47
CA ILE A 178 -6.04 -24.85 -13.23
C ILE A 178 -6.44 -23.63 -12.41
N VAL A 179 -7.45 -22.90 -12.87
CA VAL A 179 -7.88 -21.63 -12.25
C VAL A 179 -9.32 -21.75 -11.78
N ASN A 180 -9.56 -21.36 -10.53
CA ASN A 180 -10.90 -21.16 -9.99
C ASN A 180 -11.19 -19.65 -9.88
N LEU A 181 -12.15 -19.17 -10.67
CA LEU A 181 -12.52 -17.74 -10.68
C LEU A 181 -13.22 -17.30 -9.38
N ASP A 182 -13.83 -18.24 -8.66
CA ASP A 182 -14.50 -17.95 -7.39
C ASP A 182 -13.53 -17.91 -6.20
N GLN A 183 -12.25 -18.24 -6.42
CA GLN A 183 -11.21 -18.31 -5.38
C GLN A 183 -9.90 -17.66 -5.85
N PRO A 184 -9.88 -16.32 -5.98
CA PRO A 184 -8.67 -15.60 -6.36
C PRO A 184 -7.59 -15.71 -5.27
N SER A 185 -6.33 -15.87 -5.68
CA SER A 185 -5.19 -15.82 -4.75
C SER A 185 -4.87 -14.41 -4.25
N THR A 186 -5.06 -13.41 -5.13
CA THR A 186 -4.81 -12.00 -4.83
C THR A 186 -5.83 -11.12 -5.55
N ILE A 187 -6.26 -10.04 -4.89
CA ILE A 187 -7.08 -8.99 -5.49
C ILE A 187 -6.26 -7.71 -5.50
N ASN A 188 -5.98 -7.18 -6.70
CA ASN A 188 -5.31 -5.89 -6.87
C ASN A 188 -6.37 -4.80 -7.06
N LEU A 189 -6.37 -3.80 -6.18
CA LEU A 189 -7.27 -2.65 -6.26
C LEU A 189 -6.49 -1.43 -6.73
N TYR A 190 -7.04 -0.71 -7.70
CA TYR A 190 -6.46 0.52 -8.26
C TYR A 190 -7.43 1.68 -8.04
N PRO A 191 -7.36 2.37 -6.89
CA PRO A 191 -8.26 3.47 -6.58
C PRO A 191 -8.05 4.64 -7.56
N ILE A 192 -9.15 5.30 -7.95
CA ILE A 192 -9.11 6.41 -8.90
C ILE A 192 -8.50 7.70 -8.32
N ASN A 193 -8.49 7.84 -6.99
CA ASN A 193 -7.94 8.98 -6.26
C ASN A 193 -7.67 8.59 -4.79
N PHE A 194 -7.08 9.53 -4.03
CA PHE A 194 -6.74 9.31 -2.61
C PHE A 194 -7.97 9.09 -1.71
N GLU A 195 -9.08 9.79 -1.99
CA GLU A 195 -10.32 9.65 -1.21
C GLU A 195 -10.91 8.24 -1.34
N ALA A 196 -10.97 7.69 -2.56
CA ALA A 196 -11.42 6.32 -2.82
C ALA A 196 -10.47 5.30 -2.18
N LYS A 197 -9.16 5.56 -2.22
CA LYS A 197 -8.13 4.72 -1.59
C LYS A 197 -8.34 4.65 -0.07
N ASP A 198 -8.55 5.78 0.58
CA ASP A 198 -8.79 5.84 2.02
C ASP A 198 -10.15 5.21 2.41
N ALA A 199 -11.18 5.37 1.57
CA ALA A 199 -12.47 4.71 1.75
C ALA A 199 -12.35 3.17 1.68
N ILE A 200 -11.58 2.64 0.73
CA ILE A 200 -11.31 1.19 0.62
C ILE A 200 -10.56 0.69 1.86
N ALA A 201 -9.51 1.38 2.28
CA ALA A 201 -8.74 1.02 3.48
C ALA A 201 -9.63 0.94 4.72
N LYS A 202 -10.54 1.92 4.87
CA LYS A 202 -11.51 1.95 5.97
C LYS A 202 -12.48 0.77 5.93
N ILE A 203 -13.02 0.41 4.75
CA ILE A 203 -13.92 -0.74 4.61
C ILE A 203 -13.22 -2.03 5.05
N ILE A 204 -11.95 -2.22 4.66
CA ILE A 204 -11.16 -3.39 5.05
C ILE A 204 -10.90 -3.39 6.55
N GLU A 205 -10.59 -2.23 7.14
CA GLU A 205 -10.39 -2.07 8.59
C GLU A 205 -11.65 -2.39 9.38
N ASP A 206 -12.81 -1.86 8.96
CA ASP A 206 -14.11 -2.11 9.60
C ASP A 206 -14.49 -3.60 9.53
N TYR A 207 -14.27 -4.24 8.36
CA TYR A 207 -14.48 -5.69 8.21
C TYR A 207 -13.54 -6.51 9.11
N ASN A 208 -12.25 -6.19 9.10
CA ASN A 208 -11.26 -6.90 9.93
C ASN A 208 -11.53 -6.76 11.41
N THR A 209 -11.96 -5.57 11.86
CA THR A 209 -12.36 -5.34 13.25
C THR A 209 -13.54 -6.23 13.61
N THR A 210 -14.56 -6.29 12.74
CA THR A 210 -15.74 -7.16 12.94
C THR A 210 -15.35 -8.64 13.04
N GLN A 211 -14.44 -9.13 12.18
CA GLN A 211 -14.00 -10.53 12.24
C GLN A 211 -13.18 -10.84 13.48
N LYS A 212 -12.28 -9.93 13.88
CA LYS A 212 -11.48 -10.08 15.11
C LYS A 212 -12.35 -10.09 16.36
N ASP A 213 -13.34 -9.20 16.44
CA ASP A 213 -14.29 -9.16 17.56
C ASP A 213 -15.14 -10.44 17.66
N ALA A 214 -15.39 -11.11 16.52
CA ALA A 214 -16.06 -12.40 16.45
C ALA A 214 -15.14 -13.61 16.72
N GLY A 215 -13.83 -13.40 16.90
CA GLY A 215 -12.84 -14.46 17.11
C GLY A 215 -12.38 -15.19 15.83
N HIS A 216 -12.68 -14.65 14.65
CA HIS A 216 -12.33 -15.23 13.35
C HIS A 216 -11.08 -14.57 12.76
N GLU A 217 -9.92 -14.79 13.38
CA GLU A 217 -8.66 -14.19 12.91
C GLU A 217 -8.28 -14.67 11.50
N GLU A 218 -8.62 -15.91 11.17
CA GLU A 218 -8.37 -16.54 9.86
C GLU A 218 -9.16 -15.89 8.71
N MET A 219 -10.25 -15.18 9.02
CA MET A 219 -11.08 -14.49 8.02
C MET A 219 -10.65 -13.04 7.78
N THR A 220 -9.56 -12.58 8.40
CA THR A 220 -9.06 -11.22 8.22
C THR A 220 -8.35 -11.03 6.88
N ILE A 221 -8.56 -9.86 6.28
CA ILE A 221 -7.96 -9.46 5.01
C ILE A 221 -6.60 -8.81 5.28
N ASN A 222 -5.55 -9.42 4.75
CA ASN A 222 -4.21 -8.84 4.71
C ASN A 222 -4.04 -8.05 3.40
N TYR A 223 -3.68 -6.77 3.51
CA TYR A 223 -3.46 -5.92 2.33
C TYR A 223 -2.23 -5.04 2.50
N THR A 224 -1.67 -4.58 1.37
CA THR A 224 -0.53 -3.66 1.32
C THR A 224 -0.92 -2.39 0.57
N ASP A 225 -0.85 -1.25 1.25
CA ASP A 225 -1.05 0.07 0.64
C ASP A 225 0.28 0.62 0.11
N PHE A 226 0.62 0.27 -1.13
CA PHE A 226 1.88 0.70 -1.76
C PHE A 226 2.01 2.22 -1.85
N VAL A 227 0.92 2.94 -2.14
CA VAL A 227 0.93 4.40 -2.25
C VAL A 227 1.12 5.02 -0.87
N GLY A 228 0.41 4.51 0.14
CA GLY A 228 0.57 4.95 1.53
C GLY A 228 1.98 4.73 2.06
N LEU A 229 2.59 3.57 1.77
CA LEU A 229 3.98 3.29 2.17
C LEU A 229 4.97 4.26 1.53
N MET A 230 4.81 4.53 0.24
CA MET A 230 5.66 5.49 -0.47
C MET A 230 5.49 6.92 0.06
N MET A 231 4.24 7.33 0.31
CA MET A 231 3.93 8.69 0.79
C MET A 231 4.24 8.87 2.27
N SER A 232 4.22 7.82 3.10
CA SER A 232 4.45 7.89 4.54
C SER A 232 5.80 8.53 4.88
N SER A 233 6.86 8.19 4.15
CA SER A 233 8.18 8.82 4.35
C SER A 233 8.17 10.30 3.98
N ILE A 234 7.47 10.68 2.91
CA ILE A 234 7.35 12.09 2.48
C ILE A 234 6.56 12.88 3.50
N THR A 235 5.41 12.38 3.94
CA THR A 235 4.57 13.01 4.96
C THR A 235 5.34 13.21 6.26
N THR A 236 6.08 12.19 6.72
CA THR A 236 6.91 12.30 7.92
C THR A 236 7.97 13.42 7.81
N ILE A 237 8.60 13.58 6.64
CA ILE A 237 9.58 14.66 6.41
C ILE A 237 8.88 16.03 6.42
N ILE A 238 7.73 16.15 5.74
CA ILE A 238 6.94 17.39 5.71
C ILE A 238 6.50 17.78 7.13
N ASP A 239 6.02 16.82 7.93
CA ASP A 239 5.60 17.06 9.30
C ASP A 239 6.77 17.50 10.18
N MET A 240 7.93 16.86 10.04
CA MET A 240 9.14 17.26 10.77
C MET A 240 9.55 18.69 10.45
N ILE A 241 9.61 19.07 9.17
CA ILE A 241 9.91 20.45 8.74
C ILE A 241 8.85 21.41 9.27
N SER A 242 7.58 21.04 9.18
CA SER A 242 6.45 21.85 9.66
C SER A 242 6.54 22.10 11.16
N TYR A 243 6.86 21.08 11.97
CA TYR A 243 7.05 21.25 13.41
C TYR A 243 8.23 22.15 13.75
N VAL A 244 9.34 22.05 13.02
CA VAL A 244 10.49 22.95 13.19
C VAL A 244 10.10 24.39 12.88
N LEU A 245 9.41 24.63 11.75
CA LEU A 245 8.92 25.96 11.37
C LEU A 245 7.91 26.51 12.38
N ILE A 246 6.97 25.69 12.86
CA ILE A 246 6.02 26.06 13.92
C ILE A 246 6.79 26.43 15.20
N GLY A 247 7.86 25.71 15.54
CA GLY A 247 8.74 26.06 16.65
C GLY A 247 9.39 27.44 16.49
N PHE A 248 9.92 27.75 15.31
CA PHE A 248 10.47 29.09 15.02
C PHE A 248 9.40 30.18 15.14
N VAL A 249 8.22 29.96 14.55
CA VAL A 249 7.10 30.90 14.63
C VAL A 249 6.69 31.13 16.09
N ALA A 250 6.58 30.08 16.90
CA ALA A 250 6.23 30.20 18.31
C ALA A 250 7.24 31.05 19.10
N ILE A 251 8.54 30.84 18.89
CA ILE A 251 9.60 31.65 19.51
C ILE A 251 9.51 33.11 19.04
N SER A 252 9.37 33.34 17.74
CA SER A 252 9.22 34.68 17.17
C SER A 252 7.99 35.41 17.71
N LEU A 253 6.87 34.71 17.92
CA LEU A 253 5.66 35.28 18.51
C LEU A 253 5.89 35.71 19.97
N VAL A 254 6.60 34.91 20.77
CA VAL A 254 6.93 35.27 22.16
C VAL A 254 7.84 36.50 22.18
N VAL A 255 8.91 36.51 21.39
CA VAL A 255 9.83 37.66 21.30
C VAL A 255 9.09 38.92 20.85
N SER A 256 8.20 38.81 19.85
CA SER A 256 7.38 39.92 19.35
C SER A 256 6.42 40.43 20.42
N SER A 257 5.78 39.54 21.17
CA SER A 257 4.85 39.91 22.26
C SER A 257 5.58 40.69 23.37
N ILE A 258 6.79 40.26 23.77
CA ILE A 258 7.62 41.00 24.73
C ILE A 258 7.98 42.39 24.18
N MET A 259 8.36 42.48 22.90
CA MET A 259 8.70 43.76 22.26
C MET A 259 7.50 44.72 22.27
N ILE A 260 6.31 44.25 21.93
CA ILE A 260 5.06 45.03 21.97
C ILE A 260 4.79 45.51 23.41
N GLY A 261 4.99 44.64 24.40
CA GLY A 261 4.85 45.00 25.82
C GLY A 261 5.82 46.11 26.25
N ILE A 262 7.07 46.08 25.77
CA ILE A 262 8.07 47.12 26.05
C ILE A 262 7.69 48.45 25.39
N ILE A 263 7.29 48.43 24.11
CA ILE A 263 6.92 49.64 23.37
C ILE A 263 5.70 50.31 24.02
N THR A 264 4.66 49.52 24.33
CA THR A 264 3.46 50.03 24.99
C THR A 264 3.75 50.55 26.39
N TYR A 265 4.70 49.94 27.11
CA TYR A 265 5.19 50.45 28.39
C TYR A 265 5.86 51.82 28.26
N ILE A 266 6.73 52.02 27.27
CA ILE A 266 7.40 53.31 27.02
C ILE A 266 6.36 54.37 26.65
N SER A 267 5.42 54.04 25.77
CA SER A 267 4.33 54.95 25.36
C SER A 267 3.50 55.45 26.55
N VAL A 268 3.19 54.56 27.51
CA VAL A 268 2.50 54.93 28.76
C VAL A 268 3.32 55.91 29.60
N LEU A 269 4.65 55.73 29.66
CA LEU A 269 5.51 56.61 30.45
C LEU A 269 5.61 58.01 29.83
N GLU A 270 5.72 58.10 28.52
CA GLU A 270 5.75 59.39 27.80
C GLU A 270 4.44 60.16 27.99
N ARG A 271 3.30 59.47 28.01
CA ARG A 271 1.96 60.07 28.21
C ARG A 271 1.57 60.22 29.70
N THR A 272 2.51 60.20 30.64
CA THR A 272 2.20 60.26 32.09
C THR A 272 1.45 61.54 32.49
N LYS A 273 1.80 62.71 31.92
CA LYS A 273 1.10 63.98 32.19
C LYS A 273 -0.36 63.94 31.74
N GLU A 274 -0.63 63.39 30.56
CA GLU A 274 -2.00 63.22 30.02
C GLU A 274 -2.85 62.33 30.94
N ILE A 275 -2.28 61.21 31.41
CA ILE A 275 -2.94 60.31 32.37
C ILE A 275 -3.24 61.04 33.68
N GLY A 276 -2.32 61.88 34.18
CA GLY A 276 -2.49 62.70 35.38
C GLY A 276 -3.64 63.71 35.27
N ILE A 277 -3.77 64.36 34.12
CA ILE A 277 -4.88 65.29 33.82
C ILE A 277 -6.21 64.54 33.81
N LEU A 278 -6.31 63.44 33.05
CA LEU A 278 -7.54 62.63 32.95
C LEU A 278 -7.97 62.09 34.32
N ARG A 279 -7.02 61.63 35.14
CA ARG A 279 -7.26 61.13 36.50
C ARG A 279 -7.72 62.23 37.45
N SER A 280 -7.25 63.47 37.27
CA SER A 280 -7.62 64.62 38.10
C SER A 280 -9.01 65.17 37.77
N ILE A 281 -9.46 65.00 36.52
CA ILE A 281 -10.82 65.35 36.06
C ILE A 281 -11.85 64.24 36.41
N GLY A 282 -11.40 63.12 36.99
CA GLY A 282 -12.27 62.08 37.55
C GLY A 282 -12.27 60.74 36.81
N ALA A 283 -11.36 60.51 35.84
CA ALA A 283 -11.27 59.22 35.17
C ALA A 283 -10.91 58.07 36.15
N SER A 284 -11.72 57.01 36.12
CA SER A 284 -11.48 55.81 36.92
C SER A 284 -10.22 55.06 36.43
N LYS A 285 -9.59 54.27 37.29
CA LYS A 285 -8.45 53.40 36.91
C LYS A 285 -8.82 52.44 35.76
N ARG A 286 -10.08 51.99 35.73
CA ARG A 286 -10.60 51.11 34.68
C ARG A 286 -10.75 51.84 33.35
N ASN A 287 -11.18 53.11 33.36
CA ASN A 287 -11.31 53.93 32.16
C ASN A 287 -9.94 54.17 31.53
N ILE A 288 -8.93 54.51 32.34
CA ILE A 288 -7.55 54.66 31.85
C ILE A 288 -7.02 53.35 31.26
N SER A 289 -7.16 52.23 31.98
CA SER A 289 -6.71 50.93 31.45
C SER A 289 -7.45 50.50 30.19
N SER A 290 -8.73 50.85 30.04
CA SER A 290 -9.53 50.50 28.87
C SER A 290 -9.09 51.24 27.60
N ILE A 291 -8.61 52.48 27.74
CA ILE A 291 -8.08 53.26 26.61
C ILE A 291 -6.84 52.57 26.04
N PHE A 292 -5.88 52.21 26.89
CA PHE A 292 -4.66 51.53 26.45
C PHE A 292 -4.91 50.09 25.95
N ASN A 293 -5.86 49.37 26.57
CA ASN A 293 -6.30 48.07 26.06
C ASN A 293 -6.98 48.19 24.69
N ALA A 294 -7.75 49.26 24.44
CA ALA A 294 -8.35 49.52 23.13
C ALA A 294 -7.27 49.87 22.08
N GLU A 295 -6.27 50.67 22.44
CA GLU A 295 -5.12 50.99 21.57
C GLU A 295 -4.39 49.71 21.14
N THR A 296 -4.10 48.81 22.09
CA THR A 296 -3.43 47.53 21.79
C THR A 296 -4.29 46.54 20.99
N LEU A 297 -5.62 46.55 21.18
CA LEU A 297 -6.53 45.79 20.35
C LEU A 297 -6.60 46.31 18.91
N ILE A 298 -6.66 47.63 18.73
CA ILE A 298 -6.65 48.25 17.39
C ILE A 298 -5.34 47.92 16.68
N ILE A 299 -4.20 48.06 17.36
CA ILE A 299 -2.88 47.70 16.81
C ILE A 299 -2.85 46.22 16.41
N GLY A 300 -3.37 45.32 17.24
CA GLY A 300 -3.44 43.89 16.92
C GLY A 300 -4.31 43.60 15.71
N PHE A 301 -5.48 44.22 15.62
CA PHE A 301 -6.38 44.07 14.48
C PHE A 301 -5.75 44.59 13.18
N THR A 302 -5.20 45.81 13.19
CA THR A 302 -4.58 46.39 12.00
C THR A 302 -3.34 45.62 11.57
N SER A 303 -2.52 45.16 12.52
CA SER A 303 -1.32 44.37 12.23
C SER A 303 -1.67 42.99 11.69
N GLY A 304 -2.67 42.31 12.28
CA GLY A 304 -3.19 41.05 11.78
C GLY A 304 -3.73 41.18 10.36
N MET A 305 -4.54 42.22 10.09
CA MET A 305 -5.10 42.47 8.76
C MET A 305 -4.00 42.77 7.73
N LEU A 306 -3.01 43.60 8.08
CA LEU A 306 -1.84 43.86 7.23
C LEU A 306 -1.03 42.59 6.97
N GLY A 307 -0.85 41.74 7.99
CA GLY A 307 -0.18 40.45 7.85
C GLY A 307 -0.86 39.56 6.81
N ILE A 308 -2.20 39.43 6.87
CA ILE A 308 -2.96 38.67 5.88
C ILE A 308 -2.80 39.26 4.47
N ILE A 309 -2.90 40.58 4.32
CA ILE A 309 -2.74 41.25 3.02
C ILE A 309 -1.36 40.96 2.44
N ILE A 310 -0.30 41.09 3.25
CA ILE A 310 1.07 40.80 2.83
C ILE A 310 1.23 39.33 2.45
N SER A 311 0.70 38.40 3.26
CA SER A 311 0.73 36.97 2.93
C SER A 311 0.05 36.67 1.60
N LEU A 312 -1.14 37.24 1.35
CA LEU A 312 -1.86 37.08 0.08
C LEU A 312 -1.07 37.65 -1.10
N LEU A 313 -0.40 38.78 -0.94
CA LEU A 313 0.48 39.35 -1.97
C LEU A 313 1.69 38.46 -2.25
N LEU A 314 2.29 37.87 -1.21
CA LEU A 314 3.42 36.95 -1.36
C LEU A 314 3.05 35.62 -2.01
N LEU A 315 1.79 35.17 -1.89
CA LEU A 315 1.32 33.97 -2.60
C LEU A 315 1.46 34.08 -4.11
N ILE A 316 1.45 35.29 -4.70
CA ILE A 316 1.58 35.51 -6.14
C ILE A 316 2.96 35.08 -6.66
N PRO A 317 4.09 35.68 -6.22
CA PRO A 317 5.41 35.26 -6.67
C PRO A 317 5.76 33.84 -6.21
N ILE A 318 5.28 33.40 -5.03
CA ILE A 318 5.53 32.03 -4.55
C ILE A 318 4.89 31.00 -5.49
N ASN A 319 3.62 31.16 -5.85
CA ASN A 319 2.97 30.24 -6.79
C ASN A 319 3.58 30.31 -8.20
N ALA A 320 4.08 31.47 -8.64
CA ALA A 320 4.78 31.59 -9.93
C ALA A 320 6.09 30.78 -9.94
N ILE A 321 6.87 30.85 -8.86
CA ILE A 321 8.10 30.05 -8.71
C ILE A 321 7.75 28.55 -8.67
N ILE A 322 6.76 28.15 -7.86
CA ILE A 322 6.33 26.76 -7.75
C ILE A 322 5.90 26.21 -9.12
N ALA A 323 5.09 26.96 -9.86
CA ALA A 323 4.62 26.55 -11.19
C ALA A 323 5.80 26.35 -12.17
N SER A 324 6.83 27.21 -12.10
CA SER A 324 8.02 27.07 -12.96
C SER A 324 8.87 25.84 -12.65
N LEU A 325 8.90 25.39 -11.40
CA LEU A 325 9.72 24.25 -10.96
C LEU A 325 8.98 22.92 -11.05
N SER A 326 7.67 22.92 -10.79
CA SER A 326 6.88 21.69 -10.64
C SER A 326 5.90 21.44 -11.78
N GLY A 327 5.62 22.44 -12.63
CA GLY A 327 4.58 22.36 -13.66
C GLY A 327 3.15 22.41 -13.10
N ILE A 328 2.97 22.44 -11.78
CA ILE A 328 1.66 22.44 -11.11
C ILE A 328 1.34 23.85 -10.65
N SER A 329 0.15 24.34 -10.99
CA SER A 329 -0.31 25.68 -10.60
C SER A 329 -1.16 25.66 -9.33
N LYS A 330 -1.10 26.74 -8.54
CA LYS A 330 -1.95 27.02 -7.35
C LYS A 330 -1.83 26.03 -6.19
N ILE A 331 -0.61 25.65 -5.82
CA ILE A 331 -0.37 24.77 -4.66
C ILE A 331 -0.47 25.55 -3.33
N ALA A 332 0.10 26.76 -3.27
CA ALA A 332 0.12 27.54 -2.03
C ALA A 332 -1.14 28.40 -1.93
N VAL A 333 -2.01 28.09 -0.96
CA VAL A 333 -3.27 28.79 -0.71
C VAL A 333 -3.41 29.08 0.78
N LEU A 334 -3.92 30.26 1.13
CA LEU A 334 -4.36 30.59 2.48
C LEU A 334 -5.88 30.47 2.56
N PRO A 335 -6.44 29.43 3.20
CA PRO A 335 -7.88 29.32 3.36
C PRO A 335 -8.40 30.45 4.26
N TRP A 336 -9.54 31.04 3.87
CA TRP A 336 -10.12 32.20 4.55
C TRP A 336 -10.41 31.96 6.04
N GLY A 337 -10.76 30.72 6.43
CA GLY A 337 -10.97 30.35 7.83
C GLY A 337 -9.72 30.54 8.68
N TYR A 338 -8.55 30.12 8.19
CA TYR A 338 -7.27 30.32 8.89
C TYR A 338 -6.86 31.79 8.93
N ALA A 339 -7.20 32.58 7.90
CA ALA A 339 -6.93 34.01 7.90
C ALA A 339 -7.65 34.72 9.07
N ILE A 340 -8.92 34.38 9.32
CA ILE A 340 -9.68 34.92 10.46
C ILE A 340 -9.04 34.50 11.79
N VAL A 341 -8.68 33.23 11.93
CA VAL A 341 -8.04 32.71 13.15
C VAL A 341 -6.72 33.44 13.44
N LEU A 342 -5.89 33.71 12.43
CA LEU A 342 -4.63 34.43 12.60
C LEU A 342 -4.82 35.88 13.07
N VAL A 343 -5.85 36.58 12.56
CA VAL A 343 -6.18 37.94 13.04
C VAL A 343 -6.60 37.91 14.50
N VAL A 344 -7.44 36.94 14.89
CA VAL A 344 -7.87 36.76 16.28
C VAL A 344 -6.67 36.46 17.19
N ILE A 345 -5.76 35.57 16.77
CA ILE A 345 -4.53 35.27 17.50
C ILE A 345 -3.68 36.54 17.66
N SER A 346 -3.52 37.34 16.61
CA SER A 346 -2.78 38.60 16.65
C SER A 346 -3.36 39.55 17.71
N MET A 347 -4.68 39.77 17.70
CA MET A 347 -5.37 40.61 18.68
C MET A 347 -5.21 40.11 20.12
N ILE A 348 -5.28 38.79 20.33
CA ILE A 348 -5.10 38.20 21.67
C ILE A 348 -3.67 38.42 22.15
N LEU A 349 -2.66 38.17 21.30
CA LEU A 349 -1.26 38.33 21.67
C LEU A 349 -0.91 39.79 21.97
N THR A 350 -1.37 40.75 21.16
CA THR A 350 -1.11 42.17 21.43
C THR A 350 -1.83 42.66 22.68
N LEU A 351 -3.06 42.18 22.92
CA LEU A 351 -3.80 42.49 24.14
C LEU A 351 -3.04 41.98 25.37
N ILE A 352 -2.62 40.70 25.37
CA ILE A 352 -1.86 40.09 26.48
C ILE A 352 -0.58 40.90 26.77
N ALA A 353 0.16 41.28 25.73
CA ALA A 353 1.34 42.12 25.86
C ALA A 353 1.04 43.49 26.50
N GLY A 354 -0.12 44.08 26.14
CA GLY A 354 -0.57 45.38 26.63
C GLY A 354 -1.14 45.40 28.06
N LEU A 355 -1.52 44.25 28.63
CA LEU A 355 -2.21 44.20 29.93
C LEU A 355 -1.34 44.73 31.08
N ILE A 356 -0.06 44.36 31.11
CA ILE A 356 0.88 44.77 32.16
C ILE A 356 1.11 46.30 32.17
N PRO A 357 1.50 46.93 31.04
CA PRO A 357 1.70 48.38 31.00
C PRO A 357 0.41 49.16 31.26
N SER A 358 -0.73 48.72 30.71
CA SER A 358 -2.04 49.35 30.93
C SER A 358 -2.44 49.37 32.42
N LYS A 359 -2.18 48.27 33.12
CA LYS A 359 -2.41 48.19 34.58
C LYS A 359 -1.48 49.11 35.37
N LYS A 360 -0.24 49.31 34.90
CA LYS A 360 0.72 50.22 35.53
C LYS A 360 0.34 51.69 35.29
N ALA A 361 -0.12 52.02 34.09
CA ALA A 361 -0.67 53.34 33.73
C ALA A 361 -1.80 53.75 34.68
N ALA A 362 -2.77 52.86 34.86
CA ALA A 362 -3.95 53.08 35.68
C ALA A 362 -3.66 53.27 37.18
N LYS A 363 -2.49 52.83 37.66
CA LYS A 363 -2.06 52.94 39.06
C LYS A 363 -1.22 54.20 39.36
N LYS A 364 -0.87 55.01 38.36
CA LYS A 364 -0.14 56.27 38.58
C LYS A 364 -0.96 57.25 39.41
N ASP A 365 -0.29 57.89 40.38
CA ASP A 365 -0.89 58.90 41.24
C ASP A 365 -0.97 60.24 40.51
N PRO A 366 -2.16 60.85 40.36
CA PRO A 366 -2.35 62.11 39.65
C PRO A 366 -1.50 63.27 40.21
N VAL A 367 -1.26 63.32 41.53
CA VAL A 367 -0.43 64.36 42.15
C VAL A 367 1.03 64.22 41.71
N THR A 368 1.53 62.98 41.67
CA THR A 368 2.91 62.72 41.22
C THR A 368 3.08 62.93 39.71
N ALA A 369 2.04 62.62 38.93
CA ALA A 369 2.06 62.72 37.47
C ALA A 369 2.05 64.18 36.97
N LEU A 370 1.44 65.11 37.74
CA LEU A 370 1.40 66.54 37.44
C LEU A 370 2.60 67.32 38.00
N ARG A 371 3.31 66.76 38.99
CA ARG A 371 4.50 67.37 39.62
C ARG A 371 5.81 67.05 38.87
N THR A 372 5.79 66.10 37.96
CA THR A 372 6.91 65.83 37.04
C THR A 372 7.09 67.04 36.10
N GLU A 373 8.29 67.64 36.11
CA GLU A 373 8.66 68.82 35.31
C GLU A 373 8.21 68.74 33.84
#